data_AF-A0A257MA87-F1
#
_entry.id   AF-A0A257MA87-F1
#
_cell.length_a   1.000
_cell.length_b   1.000
_cell.length_c   1.000
_cell.angle_alpha   90.00
_cell.angle_beta   90.00
_cell.angle_gamma   90.00
#
_symmetry.space_group_name_H-M   'P 1'
#
loop_
_entity.id
_entity.type
_entity.pdbx_description
1 polymer ?
#
loop_
_entity_poly.entity_id
_entity_poly.type
_entity_poly.pdbx_seq_one_letter_code
_entity_poly.pdbx_strand_id
1 'polypeptide(L)'
;MTMLRDLRERLASGSAEEYLSRLYERIEKSRLNGFTTLARESALEEAKQFDKNPGRGLLAGLPIAIKECISTKGIETNCSSRILRGYIPPYDAHVIERLKADPWDPDCVPGGSSGGSAAVVAGGEAPCSLGSDTGGSVRCPASFCGIVGLKPTYGLVSRYGLVAYAN
;
A
#
# COMPACT_ATOMS: atom_id res chain seq x y z
N MET A 1 20.32 1.72 3.04
CA MET A 1 18.99 1.78 2.42
C MET A 1 18.55 0.33 2.20
N THR A 2 18.14 -0.32 3.29
CA THR A 2 18.29 -1.78 3.48
C THR A 2 17.00 -2.49 3.94
N MET A 3 15.96 -1.75 4.35
CA MET A 3 14.81 -2.30 5.10
C MET A 3 13.97 -3.34 4.35
N LEU A 4 13.71 -3.17 3.04
CA LEU A 4 12.83 -4.07 2.28
C LEU A 4 13.52 -5.39 1.90
N ARG A 5 14.80 -5.34 1.52
CA ARG A 5 15.59 -6.54 1.21
C ARG A 5 15.81 -7.38 2.46
N ASP A 6 16.15 -6.75 3.58
CA ASP A 6 16.34 -7.43 4.86
C ASP A 6 15.02 -8.07 5.36
N LEU A 7 13.87 -7.42 5.16
CA LEU A 7 12.57 -8.01 5.52
C LEU A 7 12.23 -9.20 4.63
N ARG A 8 12.51 -9.11 3.32
CA ARG A 8 12.31 -10.21 2.39
C ARG A 8 13.21 -11.40 2.71
N GLU A 9 14.48 -11.16 3.03
CA GLU A 9 15.40 -12.23 3.45
C GLU A 9 14.91 -12.91 4.73
N ARG A 10 14.42 -12.13 5.70
CA ARG A 10 13.82 -12.65 6.92
C ARG A 10 12.56 -13.48 6.68
N LEU A 11 11.72 -13.08 5.74
CA LEU A 11 10.52 -13.83 5.33
C LEU A 11 10.88 -15.06 4.50
N ALA A 12 11.92 -14.99 3.67
CA ALA A 12 12.42 -16.13 2.90
C ALA A 12 13.09 -17.18 3.79
N SER A 13 13.71 -16.77 4.90
CA SER A 13 14.33 -17.65 5.89
C SER A 13 13.40 -18.03 7.06
N GLY A 14 12.16 -17.51 7.08
CA GLY A 14 11.22 -17.62 8.20
C GLY A 14 9.78 -17.86 7.72
N SER A 15 8.81 -17.75 8.61
CA SER A 15 7.39 -17.85 8.28
C SER A 15 6.74 -16.47 8.20
N ALA A 16 6.05 -16.19 7.10
CA ALA A 16 5.23 -14.99 6.94
C ALA A 16 4.07 -14.99 7.94
N GLU A 17 3.48 -16.15 8.24
CA GLU A 17 2.45 -16.30 9.27
C GLU A 17 2.97 -15.89 10.65
N GLU A 18 4.11 -16.42 11.06
CA GLU A 18 4.71 -16.08 12.36
C GLU A 18 5.07 -14.59 12.44
N TYR A 19 5.62 -14.03 11.37
CA TYR A 19 5.95 -12.60 11.30
C TYR A 19 4.71 -11.73 11.45
N LEU A 20 3.65 -12.04 10.69
CA LEU A 20 2.38 -11.30 10.73
C LEU A 20 1.69 -11.44 12.10
N SER A 21 1.75 -12.62 12.71
CA SER A 21 1.23 -12.86 14.07
C SER A 21 1.88 -11.94 15.10
N ARG A 22 3.21 -11.82 15.06
CA ARG A 22 3.97 -10.90 15.94
C ARG A 22 3.63 -9.43 15.69
N LEU A 23 3.38 -9.05 14.43
CA LEU A 23 2.93 -7.69 14.11
C LEU A 23 1.56 -7.41 14.73
N TYR A 24 0.62 -8.33 14.63
CA TYR A 24 -0.69 -8.17 15.24
C TYR A 24 -0.62 -8.05 16.77
N GLU A 25 0.20 -8.86 17.44
CA GLU A 25 0.43 -8.69 18.90
C GLU A 25 0.96 -7.30 19.25
N ARG A 26 1.84 -6.75 18.41
CA ARG A 26 2.39 -5.40 18.60
C ARG A 26 1.33 -4.33 18.36
N ILE A 27 0.45 -4.52 17.36
CA ILE A 27 -0.66 -3.61 17.07
C ILE A 27 -1.62 -3.57 18.27
N GLU A 28 -1.97 -4.71 18.85
CA GLU A 28 -2.90 -4.80 19.99
C GLU A 28 -2.34 -4.17 21.26
N LYS A 29 -1.02 -4.25 21.48
CA LYS A 29 -0.35 -3.61 22.63
C LYS A 29 -0.10 -2.11 22.41
N SER A 30 -0.35 -1.60 21.21
CA SER A 30 -0.06 -0.22 20.83
C SER A 30 -1.11 0.75 21.34
N ARG A 31 -0.66 1.92 21.81
CA ARG A 31 -1.54 3.05 22.15
C ARG A 31 -1.81 4.00 20.98
N LEU A 32 -1.25 3.71 19.81
CA LEU A 32 -1.31 4.61 18.64
C LEU A 32 -2.68 4.59 17.93
N ASN A 33 -3.50 3.57 18.16
CA ASN A 33 -4.81 3.39 17.53
C ASN A 33 -4.79 3.60 15.99
N GLY A 34 -3.74 3.09 15.34
CA GLY A 34 -3.47 3.35 13.92
C GLY A 34 -4.28 2.52 12.93
N PHE A 35 -5.11 1.59 13.41
CA PHE A 35 -5.90 0.68 12.60
C PHE A 35 -7.35 0.72 13.08
N THR A 36 -8.29 0.91 12.15
CA THR A 36 -9.73 0.86 12.42
C THR A 36 -10.31 -0.52 12.16
N THR A 37 -9.76 -1.24 11.19
CA THR A 37 -10.16 -2.59 10.80
C THR A 37 -8.92 -3.48 10.74
N LEU A 38 -8.99 -4.67 11.33
CA LEU A 38 -7.93 -5.68 11.28
C LEU A 38 -8.48 -6.93 10.59
N ALA A 39 -8.05 -7.15 9.35
CA ALA A 39 -8.39 -8.35 8.57
C ALA A 39 -7.55 -9.56 9.02
N ARG A 40 -7.52 -9.84 10.34
CA ARG A 40 -6.59 -10.78 10.96
C ARG A 40 -6.70 -12.19 10.38
N GLU A 41 -7.93 -12.71 10.30
CA GLU A 41 -8.16 -14.09 9.85
C GLU A 41 -7.75 -14.28 8.39
N SER A 42 -8.21 -13.41 7.49
CA SER A 42 -7.88 -13.52 6.07
C SER A 42 -6.39 -13.27 5.79
N ALA A 43 -5.77 -12.30 6.45
CA ALA A 43 -4.35 -12.00 6.24
C ALA A 43 -3.44 -13.12 6.76
N LEU A 44 -3.78 -13.76 7.90
CA LEU A 44 -3.02 -14.92 8.39
C LEU A 44 -3.20 -16.14 7.49
N GLU A 45 -4.39 -16.34 6.92
CA GLU A 45 -4.59 -17.41 5.93
C GLU A 45 -3.79 -17.15 4.66
N GLU A 46 -3.78 -15.93 4.13
CA GLU A 46 -2.93 -15.56 2.99
C GLU A 46 -1.44 -15.78 3.29
N ALA A 47 -0.98 -15.44 4.50
CA ALA A 47 0.40 -15.68 4.93
C ALA A 47 0.73 -17.19 5.01
N LYS A 48 -0.18 -18.02 5.51
CA LYS A 48 -0.04 -19.50 5.50
C LYS A 48 0.09 -20.06 4.10
N GLN A 49 -0.71 -19.55 3.17
CA GLN A 49 -0.66 -19.98 1.78
C GLN A 49 0.65 -19.55 1.12
N PHE A 50 1.14 -18.35 1.43
CA PHE A 50 2.46 -17.89 1.00
C PHE A 50 3.58 -18.79 1.54
N ASP A 51 3.55 -19.18 2.82
CA ASP A 51 4.58 -20.06 3.40
C ASP A 51 4.64 -21.44 2.71
N LYS A 52 3.50 -21.95 2.21
CA LYS A 52 3.44 -23.18 1.41
C LYS A 52 3.96 -23.02 -0.01
N ASN A 53 3.73 -21.86 -0.62
CA ASN A 53 4.14 -21.57 -1.99
C ASN A 53 4.68 -20.13 -2.10
N PRO A 54 5.97 -19.92 -1.73
CA PRO A 54 6.54 -18.59 -1.69
C PRO A 54 6.62 -17.96 -3.09
N GLY A 55 5.94 -16.83 -3.25
CA GLY A 55 6.08 -15.98 -4.45
C GLY A 55 7.48 -15.37 -4.56
N ARG A 56 7.86 -14.95 -5.77
CA ARG A 56 9.19 -14.39 -6.06
C ARG A 56 9.20 -12.88 -6.35
N GLY A 57 8.05 -12.24 -6.47
CA GLY A 57 8.03 -10.81 -6.75
C GLY A 57 8.40 -9.99 -5.52
N LEU A 58 8.52 -8.70 -5.74
CA LEU A 58 9.20 -7.80 -4.81
C LEU A 58 8.40 -7.54 -3.54
N LEU A 59 7.08 -7.74 -3.58
CA LEU A 59 6.21 -7.56 -2.43
C LEU A 59 5.70 -8.90 -1.85
N ALA A 60 6.14 -10.02 -2.41
CA ALA A 60 5.69 -11.35 -2.01
C ALA A 60 5.92 -11.58 -0.50
N GLY A 61 4.85 -11.93 0.21
CA GLY A 61 4.87 -12.21 1.65
C GLY A 61 4.98 -10.99 2.57
N LEU A 62 5.09 -9.77 2.03
CA LEU A 62 5.13 -8.56 2.84
C LEU A 62 3.73 -8.21 3.35
N PRO A 63 3.56 -7.99 4.66
CA PRO A 63 2.32 -7.43 5.19
C PRO A 63 2.23 -5.94 4.85
N ILE A 64 1.14 -5.54 4.20
CA ILE A 64 0.90 -4.17 3.76
C ILE A 64 -0.32 -3.62 4.47
N ALA A 65 -0.15 -2.51 5.20
CA ALA A 65 -1.27 -1.79 5.79
C ALA A 65 -1.97 -0.94 4.71
N ILE A 66 -3.29 -1.07 4.61
CA ILE A 66 -4.11 -0.35 3.64
C ILE A 66 -4.83 0.79 4.34
N LYS A 67 -4.84 1.98 3.72
CA LYS A 67 -5.60 3.11 4.24
C LYS A 67 -7.10 2.83 4.10
N GLU A 68 -7.87 3.07 5.16
CA GLU A 68 -9.31 2.79 5.29
C GLU A 68 -10.24 3.44 4.25
N CYS A 69 -9.72 4.27 3.35
CA CYS A 69 -10.47 4.85 2.24
C CYS A 69 -10.23 4.14 0.90
N ILE A 70 -9.52 3.02 0.91
CA ILE A 70 -9.21 2.20 -0.27
C ILE A 70 -10.05 0.93 -0.20
N SER A 71 -10.95 0.76 -1.15
CA SER A 71 -11.82 -0.43 -1.21
C SER A 71 -10.99 -1.71 -1.31
N THR A 72 -11.23 -2.61 -0.38
CA THR A 72 -10.67 -3.97 -0.36
C THR A 72 -11.83 -4.94 -0.29
N LYS A 73 -11.96 -5.83 -1.28
CA LYS A 73 -13.10 -6.73 -1.41
C LYS A 73 -13.22 -7.61 -0.17
N GLY A 74 -14.40 -7.61 0.45
CA GLY A 74 -14.67 -8.44 1.62
C GLY A 74 -14.11 -7.94 2.95
N ILE A 75 -13.42 -6.78 2.97
CA ILE A 75 -12.88 -6.15 4.19
C ILE A 75 -13.58 -4.80 4.39
N GLU A 76 -14.03 -4.52 5.61
CA GLU A 76 -14.73 -3.27 5.92
C GLU A 76 -13.87 -2.04 5.53
N THR A 77 -14.50 -1.09 4.84
CA THR A 77 -13.87 0.16 4.40
C THR A 77 -14.76 1.33 4.86
N ASN A 78 -14.59 1.78 6.10
CA ASN A 78 -15.46 2.81 6.67
C ASN A 78 -14.94 4.25 6.50
N CYS A 79 -13.78 4.46 5.87
CA CYS A 79 -13.14 5.78 5.73
C CYS A 79 -12.99 6.54 7.06
N SER A 80 -12.96 5.84 8.19
CA SER A 80 -13.03 6.41 9.54
C SER A 80 -14.26 7.30 9.78
N SER A 81 -15.37 7.01 9.10
CA SER A 81 -16.63 7.73 9.16
C SER A 81 -17.77 6.83 9.61
N ARG A 82 -18.67 7.36 10.45
CA ARG A 82 -19.90 6.64 10.87
C ARG A 82 -20.84 6.37 9.69
N ILE A 83 -20.76 7.18 8.63
CA ILE A 83 -21.61 7.04 7.44
C ILE A 83 -21.35 5.70 6.72
N LEU A 84 -20.09 5.26 6.68
CA LEU A 84 -19.66 4.05 5.97
C LEU A 84 -19.37 2.88 6.91
N ARG A 85 -19.81 2.96 8.17
CA ARG A 85 -19.63 1.87 9.12
C ARG A 85 -20.38 0.63 8.63
N GLY A 86 -19.69 -0.50 8.56
CA GLY A 86 -20.21 -1.76 8.01
C GLY A 86 -20.22 -1.85 6.49
N TYR A 87 -19.67 -0.86 5.76
CA TYR A 87 -19.54 -0.95 4.31
C TYR A 87 -18.47 -1.99 3.93
N ILE A 88 -18.92 -3.08 3.31
CA ILE A 88 -18.05 -4.10 2.73
C ILE A 88 -18.00 -3.88 1.21
N PRO A 89 -16.87 -3.46 0.62
CA PRO A 89 -16.75 -3.25 -0.81
C PRO A 89 -16.97 -4.55 -1.60
N PRO A 90 -17.70 -4.51 -2.73
CA PRO A 90 -17.89 -5.68 -3.60
C PRO A 90 -16.72 -5.92 -4.56
N TYR A 91 -15.75 -5.00 -4.63
CA TYR A 91 -14.58 -5.06 -5.51
C TYR A 91 -13.31 -4.60 -4.79
N ASP A 92 -12.16 -5.03 -5.31
CA ASP A 92 -10.86 -4.51 -4.93
C ASP A 92 -10.60 -3.21 -5.71
N ALA A 93 -10.15 -2.16 -5.05
CA ALA A 93 -9.60 -1.01 -5.77
C ALA A 93 -8.44 -1.51 -6.65
N HIS A 94 -8.23 -0.88 -7.80
CA HIS A 94 -7.18 -1.31 -8.74
C HIS A 94 -5.80 -1.46 -8.08
N VAL A 95 -5.51 -0.61 -7.09
CA VAL A 95 -4.27 -0.67 -6.29
C VAL A 95 -4.12 -1.99 -5.53
N ILE A 96 -5.23 -2.52 -5.00
CA ILE A 96 -5.28 -3.79 -4.26
C ILE A 96 -5.15 -4.97 -5.21
N GLU A 97 -5.81 -4.93 -6.36
CA GLU A 97 -5.66 -5.95 -7.40
C GLU A 97 -4.19 -6.10 -7.81
N ARG A 98 -3.48 -4.99 -8.00
CA ARG A 98 -2.05 -4.98 -8.35
C ARG A 98 -1.16 -5.46 -7.21
N LEU A 99 -1.44 -5.05 -5.97
CA LEU A 99 -0.70 -5.56 -4.80
C LEU A 99 -0.85 -7.07 -4.66
N LYS A 100 -2.05 -7.61 -4.89
CA LYS A 100 -2.29 -9.07 -4.92
C LYS A 100 -1.61 -9.76 -6.11
N ALA A 101 -1.43 -9.06 -7.22
CA ALA A 101 -0.80 -9.57 -8.43
C ALA A 101 0.75 -9.50 -8.42
N ASP A 102 1.35 -8.82 -7.43
CA ASP A 102 2.82 -8.67 -7.23
C ASP A 102 3.55 -8.01 -8.42
N PRO A 103 3.67 -6.67 -8.45
CA PRO A 103 4.06 -5.94 -9.65
C PRO A 103 5.58 -5.75 -9.73
N TRP A 104 6.24 -6.56 -10.56
CA TRP A 104 7.35 -6.11 -11.41
C TRP A 104 7.16 -6.72 -12.80
N ASP A 105 6.02 -6.38 -13.40
CA ASP A 105 5.67 -6.75 -14.76
C ASP A 105 5.72 -5.47 -15.63
N PRO A 106 6.59 -5.42 -16.66
CA PRO A 106 6.71 -4.27 -17.57
C PRO A 106 5.42 -3.99 -18.38
N ASP A 107 4.47 -4.92 -18.41
CA ASP A 107 3.16 -4.74 -19.04
C ASP A 107 2.13 -4.05 -18.11
N CYS A 108 2.53 -3.72 -16.88
CA CYS A 108 1.69 -3.03 -15.89
C CYS A 108 1.82 -1.50 -15.95
N VAL A 109 0.73 -0.79 -15.65
CA VAL A 109 0.74 0.67 -15.56
C VAL A 109 1.38 1.16 -14.24
N PRO A 110 2.08 2.31 -14.22
CA PRO A 110 2.71 2.86 -13.00
C PRO A 110 1.73 3.63 -12.09
N GLY A 111 0.42 3.58 -12.38
CA GLY A 111 -0.61 4.38 -11.70
C GLY A 111 -0.71 5.81 -12.24
N GLY A 112 -1.57 6.63 -11.64
CA GLY A 112 -1.76 8.01 -12.11
C GLY A 112 -2.34 8.98 -11.07
N SER A 113 -2.30 10.28 -11.32
CA SER A 113 -1.73 10.92 -12.52
C SER A 113 -0.20 11.12 -12.48
N SER A 114 0.45 11.04 -11.32
CA SER A 114 1.93 11.14 -11.23
C SER A 114 2.65 9.82 -11.52
N GLY A 115 2.17 9.04 -12.50
CA GLY A 115 2.73 7.73 -12.88
C GLY A 115 4.20 7.81 -13.31
N GLY A 116 4.51 8.76 -14.20
CA GLY A 116 5.89 9.00 -14.65
C GLY A 116 6.82 9.37 -13.50
N SER A 117 6.38 10.26 -12.61
CA SER A 117 7.15 10.65 -11.41
C SER A 117 7.49 9.46 -10.52
N ALA A 118 6.58 8.49 -10.39
CA ALA A 118 6.84 7.29 -9.59
C ALA A 118 7.72 6.27 -10.33
N ALA A 119 7.51 6.09 -11.64
CA ALA A 119 8.28 5.18 -12.47
C ALA A 119 9.77 5.56 -12.51
N VAL A 120 10.12 6.84 -12.72
CA VAL A 120 11.53 7.26 -12.80
C VAL A 120 12.28 7.11 -11.47
N VAL A 121 11.57 7.25 -10.34
CA VAL A 121 12.16 7.05 -9.01
C VAL A 121 12.32 5.55 -8.72
N ALA A 122 11.33 4.73 -9.08
CA ALA A 122 11.40 3.28 -8.91
C ALA A 122 12.44 2.62 -9.82
N GLY A 123 12.61 3.13 -11.05
CA GLY A 123 13.62 2.69 -12.02
C GLY A 123 15.03 3.17 -11.73
N GLY A 124 15.22 4.04 -10.72
CA GLY A 124 16.54 4.57 -10.37
C GLY A 124 17.09 5.61 -11.34
N GLU A 125 16.26 6.15 -12.24
CA GLU A 125 16.63 7.21 -13.19
C GLU A 125 16.73 8.58 -12.51
N ALA A 126 15.97 8.79 -11.42
CA ALA A 126 16.05 9.97 -10.59
C ALA A 126 15.97 9.61 -9.09
N PRO A 127 16.74 10.28 -8.21
CA PRO A 127 16.72 9.99 -6.77
C PRO A 127 15.44 10.46 -6.08
N CYS A 128 14.72 11.43 -6.66
CA CYS A 128 13.42 11.90 -6.19
C CYS A 128 12.64 12.58 -7.33
N SER A 129 11.33 12.76 -7.14
CA SER A 129 10.47 13.46 -8.09
C SER A 129 9.36 14.24 -7.37
N LEU A 130 8.76 15.20 -8.06
CA LEU A 130 7.59 15.93 -7.60
C LEU A 130 6.34 15.47 -8.35
N GLY A 131 5.19 15.56 -7.69
CA GLY A 131 3.88 15.27 -8.26
C GLY A 131 2.79 16.08 -7.56
N SER A 132 1.56 15.97 -8.07
CA SER A 132 0.38 16.60 -7.46
C SER A 132 -0.60 15.53 -7.02
N ASP A 133 -1.26 15.74 -5.88
CA ASP A 133 -2.19 14.77 -5.30
C ASP A 133 -3.50 15.47 -4.92
N THR A 134 -4.43 15.44 -5.87
CA THR A 134 -5.80 15.94 -5.69
C THR A 134 -6.68 14.90 -5.00
N GLY A 135 -6.59 13.64 -5.42
CA GLY A 135 -7.39 12.53 -4.90
C GLY A 135 -6.61 11.23 -4.66
N GLY A 136 -5.28 11.28 -4.66
CA GLY A 136 -4.41 10.09 -4.64
C GLY A 136 -3.28 10.15 -5.64
N SER A 137 -3.22 11.17 -6.47
CA SER A 137 -2.36 11.21 -7.66
C SER A 137 -0.84 11.21 -7.40
N VAL A 138 -0.37 11.26 -6.15
CA VAL A 138 1.02 10.93 -5.76
C VAL A 138 1.06 9.59 -5.03
N ARG A 139 0.15 9.37 -4.07
CA ARG A 139 0.14 8.17 -3.24
C ARG A 139 -0.17 6.88 -4.01
N CYS A 140 -1.07 6.94 -4.98
CA CYS A 140 -1.44 5.79 -5.81
C CYS A 140 -0.28 5.35 -6.73
N PRO A 141 0.34 6.24 -7.54
CA PRO A 141 1.55 5.88 -8.28
C PRO A 141 2.70 5.37 -7.41
N ALA A 142 2.92 6.00 -6.26
CA ALA A 142 3.96 5.56 -5.33
C ALA A 142 3.72 4.13 -4.83
N SER A 143 2.45 3.80 -4.53
CA SER A 143 2.04 2.43 -4.21
C SER A 143 2.26 1.46 -5.39
N PHE A 144 1.99 1.89 -6.63
CA PHE A 144 2.13 1.03 -7.82
C PHE A 144 3.59 0.72 -8.12
N CYS A 145 4.47 1.70 -7.89
CA CYS A 145 5.88 1.60 -8.20
C CYS A 145 6.73 1.16 -6.99
N GLY A 146 6.12 0.84 -5.84
CA GLY A 146 6.84 0.38 -4.65
C GLY A 146 7.76 1.43 -4.00
N ILE A 147 7.42 2.71 -4.11
CA ILE A 147 8.20 3.84 -3.56
C ILE A 147 7.39 4.63 -2.52
N VAL A 148 8.05 5.58 -1.85
CA VAL A 148 7.39 6.46 -0.88
C VAL A 148 6.81 7.69 -1.59
N GLY A 149 5.50 7.90 -1.45
CA GLY A 149 4.79 9.08 -1.94
C GLY A 149 4.07 9.81 -0.81
N LEU A 150 4.40 11.08 -0.60
CA LEU A 150 3.78 11.91 0.43
C LEU A 150 2.88 12.97 -0.20
N LYS A 151 1.64 13.05 0.26
CA LYS A 151 0.81 14.25 0.10
C LYS A 151 0.85 15.05 1.40
N PRO A 152 1.41 16.28 1.41
CA PRO A 152 1.42 17.12 2.61
C PRO A 152 0.01 17.57 3.03
N THR A 153 -0.09 18.17 4.21
CA THR A 153 -1.31 18.86 4.65
C THR A 153 -1.71 19.91 3.63
N TYR A 154 -3.00 20.02 3.34
CA TYR A 154 -3.50 21.01 2.40
C TYR A 154 -3.12 22.42 2.89
N GLY A 155 -2.55 23.24 1.99
CA GLY A 155 -2.03 24.58 2.31
C GLY A 155 -0.57 24.61 2.77
N LEU A 156 0.06 23.47 3.07
CA LEU A 156 1.47 23.43 3.48
C LEU A 156 2.44 23.71 2.32
N VAL A 157 2.11 23.22 1.13
CA VAL A 157 2.86 23.51 -0.09
C VAL A 157 2.04 24.46 -0.94
N SER A 158 2.68 25.55 -1.37
CA SER A 158 2.04 26.54 -2.24
C SER A 158 1.56 25.89 -3.53
N ARG A 159 0.37 26.30 -3.98
CA ARG A 159 -0.17 25.89 -5.28
C ARG A 159 0.06 26.96 -6.35
N TYR A 160 0.77 28.03 -6.03
CA TYR A 160 1.13 29.02 -7.03
C TYR A 160 2.03 28.36 -8.09
N GLY A 161 1.61 28.42 -9.36
CA GLY A 161 2.29 27.72 -10.47
C GLY A 161 1.91 26.26 -10.66
N LEU A 162 1.09 25.67 -9.78
CA LEU A 162 0.46 24.36 -10.02
C LEU A 162 -0.82 24.57 -10.83
N VAL A 163 -0.91 23.96 -12.02
CA VAL A 163 -2.15 23.97 -12.81
C VAL A 163 -3.25 23.33 -11.97
N ALA A 164 -4.26 24.12 -11.62
CA ALA A 164 -5.33 23.68 -10.76
C ALA A 164 -6.15 22.60 -11.46
N TYR A 165 -6.45 21.54 -10.70
CA TYR A 165 -7.31 20.45 -11.15
C TYR A 165 -8.50 20.34 -10.20
N ALA A 166 -9.70 20.23 -10.76
CA ALA A 166 -10.95 20.03 -10.04
C ALA A 166 -11.60 18.74 -10.56
N ASN A 167 -12.08 17.92 -9.62
CA ASN A 167 -12.92 16.75 -9.89
C ASN A 167 -14.38 17.09 -9.60
#